data_AF-A0A926XK58-F1
#
_entry.id   AF-A0A926XK58-F1
#
_cell.length_a   1.000
_cell.length_b   1.000
_cell.length_c   1.000
_cell.angle_alpha   90.00
_cell.angle_beta   90.00
_cell.angle_gamma   90.00
#
_symmetry.space_group_name_H-M   'P 1'
#
loop_
_entity.id
_entity.type
_entity.pdbx_description
1 polymer ?
#
loop_
_entity_poly.entity_id
_entity_poly.type
_entity_poly.pdbx_seq_one_letter_code
_entity_poly.pdbx_strand_id
1 'polypeptide(L)'
;MIAPRVAKATLRCVDEYCSFYRNLFSDVRSFEAFKYLHIGILSDLKRKSLPEIALLVGLENPQGLQHFLNHSPWDIKKLRERRISRLKRAIIGRKILLVVDETGDRKKGNSTDYTARQYLGKLGKIDRGMVSVVIYGVLEGITFPILFEIYKPKKTLKAEDRYQTKTEIAARLVREIVALGFEVEMVLADSLYGESETTFIEELEKLKLNFIVAIRSNHGVWMPRGSKVRANKWRKFDRIMSGGKVEERYIREIVFGWKNWLNNIRLLLQPLVSFNALVGWLKIFPIPQLSQQLSRLVAIMNFFVGAVSDVGETFDFHFSSA
;
A
#
# COMPACT_ATOMS: atom_id res chain seq x y z
N MET A 1 14.19 -50.50 -3.82
CA MET A 1 13.60 -49.20 -3.46
C MET A 1 12.52 -48.89 -4.50
N ILE A 2 11.27 -48.67 -4.08
CA ILE A 2 10.20 -48.28 -5.00
C ILE A 2 10.47 -46.85 -5.46
N ALA A 3 10.44 -46.61 -6.76
CA ALA A 3 10.63 -45.26 -7.30
C ALA A 3 9.58 -44.31 -6.69
N PRO A 4 9.97 -43.12 -6.23
CA PRO A 4 9.03 -42.18 -5.64
C PRO A 4 7.96 -41.82 -6.67
N ARG A 5 6.68 -41.89 -6.27
CA ARG A 5 5.55 -41.51 -7.13
C ARG A 5 5.78 -40.10 -7.68
N VAL A 6 5.66 -39.96 -8.99
CA VAL A 6 5.73 -38.66 -9.67
C VAL A 6 4.35 -38.01 -9.60
N ALA A 7 4.31 -36.69 -9.41
CA ALA A 7 3.05 -35.96 -9.42
C ALA A 7 2.44 -35.96 -10.82
N LYS A 8 1.12 -36.17 -10.92
CA LYS A 8 0.38 -36.12 -12.19
C LYS A 8 0.55 -34.74 -12.85
N ALA A 9 0.85 -34.73 -14.15
CA ALA A 9 0.91 -33.50 -14.94
C ALA A 9 -0.48 -32.88 -15.09
N THR A 10 -0.54 -31.54 -15.13
CA THR A 10 -1.80 -30.80 -15.36
C THR A 10 -1.65 -29.77 -16.48
N LEU A 11 -1.80 -28.48 -16.20
CA LEU A 11 -1.54 -27.40 -17.15
C LEU A 11 -0.09 -26.95 -16.99
N ARG A 12 0.63 -26.84 -18.11
CA ARG A 12 2.07 -26.51 -18.13
C ARG A 12 2.41 -25.27 -17.30
N CYS A 13 1.66 -24.18 -17.45
CA CYS A 13 1.90 -22.95 -16.70
C CYS A 13 1.72 -23.12 -15.18
N VAL A 14 0.74 -23.93 -14.77
CA VAL A 14 0.52 -24.26 -13.35
C VAL A 14 1.63 -25.17 -12.85
N ASP A 15 2.03 -26.16 -13.64
CA ASP A 15 3.09 -27.10 -13.28
C ASP A 15 4.43 -26.40 -13.10
N GLU A 16 4.79 -25.53 -14.04
CA GLU A 16 5.99 -24.71 -13.99
C GLU A 16 5.98 -23.78 -12.76
N TYR A 17 4.87 -23.08 -12.51
CA TYR A 17 4.76 -22.21 -11.33
C TYR A 17 4.80 -23.00 -10.01
N CYS A 18 4.03 -24.07 -9.90
CA CYS A 18 3.97 -24.88 -8.69
C CYS A 18 5.27 -25.65 -8.44
N SER A 19 6.06 -25.99 -9.47
CA SER A 19 7.35 -26.68 -9.31
C SER A 19 8.28 -25.97 -8.33
N PHE A 20 8.24 -24.63 -8.29
CA PHE A 20 9.00 -23.82 -7.35
C PHE A 20 8.59 -24.00 -5.90
N TYR A 21 7.53 -24.72 -5.58
CA TYR A 21 7.08 -25.01 -4.22
C TYR A 21 7.22 -26.50 -3.87
N ARG A 22 7.66 -27.34 -4.81
CA ARG A 22 7.67 -28.81 -4.65
C ARG A 22 8.37 -29.27 -3.37
N ASN A 23 9.53 -28.69 -3.06
CA ASN A 23 10.33 -29.06 -1.89
C ASN A 23 9.72 -28.62 -0.55
N LEU A 24 8.59 -27.90 -0.55
CA LEU A 24 7.87 -27.51 0.66
C LEU A 24 6.83 -28.55 1.09
N PHE A 25 6.60 -29.58 0.29
CA PHE A 25 5.63 -30.64 0.57
C PHE A 25 6.37 -31.95 0.83
N SER A 26 6.02 -32.61 1.93
CA SER A 26 6.57 -33.91 2.32
C SER A 26 6.05 -35.06 1.46
N ASP A 27 4.81 -34.96 0.96
CA ASP A 27 4.18 -35.99 0.14
C ASP A 27 3.74 -35.49 -1.24
N VAL A 28 3.74 -36.41 -2.20
CA VAL A 28 3.37 -36.17 -3.59
C VAL A 28 1.92 -35.72 -3.72
N ARG A 29 1.01 -36.29 -2.92
CA ARG A 29 -0.43 -35.98 -2.98
C ARG A 29 -0.73 -34.58 -2.47
N SER A 30 0.00 -34.12 -1.44
CA SER A 30 -0.12 -32.73 -0.97
C SER A 30 0.30 -31.74 -2.05
N PHE A 31 1.37 -32.04 -2.78
CA PHE A 31 1.78 -31.21 -3.90
C PHE A 31 0.77 -31.25 -5.07
N GLU A 32 0.21 -32.42 -5.38
CA GLU A 32 -0.86 -32.54 -6.38
C GLU A 32 -2.08 -31.69 -5.97
N ALA A 33 -2.52 -31.77 -4.71
CA ALA A 33 -3.60 -30.94 -4.20
C ALA A 33 -3.30 -29.45 -4.31
N PHE A 34 -2.07 -29.01 -4.02
CA PHE A 34 -1.62 -27.64 -4.23
C PHE A 34 -1.77 -27.20 -5.69
N LYS A 35 -1.36 -28.05 -6.64
CA LYS A 35 -1.54 -27.80 -8.09
C LYS A 35 -3.01 -27.72 -8.48
N TYR A 36 -3.83 -28.66 -8.02
CA TYR A 36 -5.26 -28.71 -8.33
C TYR A 36 -6.02 -27.49 -7.82
N LEU A 37 -5.66 -26.97 -6.65
CA LEU A 37 -6.21 -25.71 -6.14
C LEU A 37 -5.86 -24.52 -7.04
N HIS A 38 -4.64 -24.46 -7.60
CA HIS A 38 -4.28 -23.39 -8.55
C HIS A 38 -5.11 -23.47 -9.83
N ILE A 39 -5.32 -24.68 -10.37
CA ILE A 39 -6.20 -24.87 -11.54
C ILE A 39 -7.61 -24.39 -11.22
N GLY A 40 -8.16 -24.84 -10.10
CA GLY A 40 -9.49 -24.44 -9.66
C GLY A 40 -9.63 -22.92 -9.48
N ILE A 41 -8.63 -22.28 -8.90
CA ILE A 41 -8.60 -20.82 -8.68
C ILE A 41 -8.45 -20.05 -9.99
N LEU A 42 -7.69 -20.56 -10.96
CA LEU A 42 -7.47 -19.90 -12.25
C LEU A 42 -8.59 -20.19 -13.27
N SER A 43 -9.39 -21.22 -13.05
CA SER A 43 -10.49 -21.59 -13.94
C SER A 43 -11.67 -20.62 -13.92
N ASP A 44 -12.51 -20.72 -14.96
CA ASP A 44 -13.77 -19.99 -15.13
C ASP A 44 -14.93 -20.56 -14.29
N LEU A 45 -14.65 -21.41 -13.31
CA LEU A 45 -15.65 -21.92 -12.39
C LEU A 45 -16.38 -20.75 -11.70
N LYS A 46 -17.70 -20.68 -11.91
CA LYS A 46 -18.58 -19.68 -11.27
C LYS A 46 -18.47 -19.70 -9.74
N ARG A 47 -18.32 -20.90 -9.15
CA ARG A 47 -18.13 -21.10 -7.72
C ARG A 47 -16.92 -21.98 -7.44
N LYS A 48 -15.85 -21.37 -6.93
CA LYS A 48 -14.56 -22.03 -6.64
C LYS A 48 -14.58 -22.78 -5.31
N SER A 49 -15.51 -23.73 -5.17
CA SER A 49 -15.61 -24.60 -3.98
C SER A 49 -14.79 -25.88 -4.15
N LEU A 50 -14.40 -26.54 -3.05
CA LEU A 50 -13.59 -27.78 -3.13
C LEU A 50 -14.27 -28.90 -3.95
N PRO A 51 -15.59 -29.17 -3.84
CA PRO A 51 -16.27 -30.14 -4.71
C PRO A 51 -16.17 -29.79 -6.20
N GLU A 52 -16.40 -28.53 -6.55
CA GLU A 52 -16.34 -28.05 -7.95
C GLU A 52 -14.92 -28.15 -8.52
N ILE A 53 -13.91 -27.80 -7.70
CA ILE A 53 -12.50 -27.92 -8.09
C ILE A 53 -12.12 -29.40 -8.25
N ALA A 54 -12.57 -30.28 -7.33
CA ALA A 54 -12.32 -31.71 -7.41
C ALA A 54 -12.91 -32.30 -8.70
N LEU A 55 -14.15 -31.93 -9.04
CA LEU A 55 -14.79 -32.35 -10.28
C LEU A 55 -14.00 -31.86 -11.51
N LEU A 56 -13.60 -30.58 -11.53
CA LEU A 56 -12.83 -29.99 -12.63
C LEU A 56 -11.50 -30.73 -12.89
N VAL A 57 -10.79 -31.11 -11.83
CA VAL A 57 -9.48 -31.77 -11.94
C VAL A 57 -9.58 -33.31 -12.04
N GLY A 58 -10.80 -33.85 -12.13
CA GLY A 58 -11.06 -35.28 -12.29
C GLY A 58 -10.77 -36.11 -11.03
N LEU A 59 -10.96 -35.54 -9.84
CA LEU A 59 -10.92 -36.27 -8.58
C LEU A 59 -12.30 -36.85 -8.25
N GLU A 60 -12.33 -38.07 -7.71
CA GLU A 60 -13.58 -38.75 -7.34
C GLU A 60 -14.33 -38.02 -6.21
N ASN A 61 -13.61 -37.36 -5.30
CA ASN A 61 -14.19 -36.65 -4.18
C ASN A 61 -13.30 -35.48 -3.71
N PRO A 62 -13.86 -34.49 -2.98
CA PRO A 62 -13.11 -33.33 -2.49
C PRO A 62 -12.28 -33.59 -1.22
N GLN A 63 -12.33 -34.79 -0.63
CA GLN A 63 -11.74 -35.05 0.68
C GLN A 63 -10.23 -34.83 0.68
N GLY A 64 -9.55 -35.19 -0.41
CA GLY A 64 -8.11 -34.93 -0.56
C GLY A 64 -7.76 -33.44 -0.52
N LEU A 65 -8.57 -32.59 -1.17
CA LEU A 65 -8.38 -31.14 -1.15
C LEU A 65 -8.70 -30.54 0.23
N GLN A 66 -9.73 -31.06 0.90
CA GLN A 66 -10.08 -30.63 2.26
C GLN A 66 -9.00 -31.03 3.28
N HIS A 67 -8.51 -32.26 3.19
CA HIS A 67 -7.39 -32.74 4.01
C HIS A 67 -6.14 -31.90 3.76
N PHE A 68 -5.86 -31.54 2.51
CA PHE A 68 -4.75 -30.66 2.18
C PHE A 68 -4.84 -29.31 2.90
N LEU A 69 -6.01 -28.68 2.98
CA LEU A 69 -6.17 -27.38 3.65
C LEU A 69 -6.16 -27.46 5.17
N ASN A 70 -6.64 -28.56 5.75
CA ASN A 70 -6.87 -28.66 7.19
C ASN A 70 -5.77 -29.40 7.96
N HIS A 71 -5.15 -30.41 7.36
CA HIS A 71 -4.29 -31.37 8.07
C HIS A 71 -2.92 -31.57 7.43
N SER A 72 -2.72 -31.24 6.15
CA SER A 72 -1.42 -31.40 5.51
C SER A 72 -0.36 -30.52 6.18
N PRO A 73 0.85 -31.03 6.47
CA PRO A 73 1.85 -30.33 7.27
C PRO A 73 2.68 -29.32 6.45
N TRP A 74 2.04 -28.45 5.67
CA TRP A 74 2.72 -27.37 4.98
C TRP A 74 2.75 -26.10 5.82
N ASP A 75 3.83 -25.33 5.70
CA ASP A 75 4.07 -24.12 6.49
C ASP A 75 3.72 -22.87 5.68
N ILE A 76 2.75 -22.10 6.18
CA ILE A 76 2.29 -20.85 5.55
C ILE A 76 3.42 -19.82 5.42
N LYS A 77 4.36 -19.77 6.38
CA LYS A 77 5.48 -18.84 6.36
C LYS A 77 6.43 -19.20 5.23
N LYS A 78 6.78 -20.48 5.08
CA LYS A 78 7.65 -20.95 3.98
C LYS A 78 7.02 -20.74 2.60
N LEU A 79 5.71 -20.99 2.46
CA LEU A 79 4.98 -20.70 1.22
C LEU A 79 5.04 -19.20 0.88
N ARG A 80 4.79 -18.34 1.89
CA ARG A 80 4.84 -16.89 1.73
C ARG A 80 6.25 -16.42 1.35
N GLU A 81 7.28 -16.88 2.04
CA GLU A 81 8.68 -16.57 1.74
C GLU A 81 9.06 -16.98 0.31
N ARG A 82 8.65 -18.18 -0.14
CA ARG A 82 8.90 -18.64 -1.51
C ARG A 82 8.20 -17.74 -2.53
N ARG A 83 6.93 -17.38 -2.29
CA ARG A 83 6.16 -16.47 -3.15
C ARG A 83 6.82 -15.10 -3.24
N ILE A 84 7.18 -14.52 -2.10
CA ILE A 84 7.83 -13.19 -2.04
C ILE A 84 9.19 -13.22 -2.75
N SER A 85 10.00 -14.26 -2.53
CA SER A 85 11.30 -14.40 -3.21
C SER A 85 11.13 -14.42 -4.74
N ARG A 86 10.11 -15.13 -5.25
CA ARG A 86 9.80 -15.14 -6.68
C ARG A 86 9.33 -13.78 -7.18
N LEU A 87 8.42 -13.14 -6.44
CA LEU A 87 7.91 -11.83 -6.78
C LEU A 87 9.05 -10.82 -6.90
N LYS A 88 9.95 -10.77 -5.90
CA LYS A 88 11.13 -9.90 -5.91
C LYS A 88 12.03 -10.11 -7.13
N ARG A 89 12.25 -11.37 -7.55
CA ARG A 89 13.03 -11.66 -8.76
C ARG A 89 12.35 -11.14 -10.02
N ALA A 90 11.02 -11.21 -10.09
CA ALA A 90 10.25 -10.76 -11.25
C ALA A 90 10.23 -9.22 -11.40
N ILE A 91 10.43 -8.47 -10.32
CA ILE A 91 10.38 -6.99 -10.30
C ILE A 91 11.70 -6.34 -9.90
N ILE A 92 12.82 -7.08 -10.02
CA ILE A 92 14.13 -6.60 -9.57
C ILE A 92 14.52 -5.29 -10.24
N GLY A 93 15.00 -4.32 -9.45
CA GLY A 93 15.38 -2.98 -9.93
C GLY A 93 14.22 -2.09 -10.37
N ARG A 94 12.98 -2.46 -10.03
CA ARG A 94 11.78 -1.69 -10.36
C ARG A 94 11.13 -1.18 -9.08
N LYS A 95 10.82 0.11 -9.06
CA LYS A 95 10.04 0.69 -7.96
C LYS A 95 8.56 0.37 -8.15
N ILE A 96 7.86 0.12 -7.05
CA ILE A 96 6.43 -0.19 -7.05
C ILE A 96 5.65 0.82 -6.23
N LEU A 97 4.40 1.04 -6.61
CA LEU A 97 3.43 1.72 -5.76
C LEU A 97 2.85 0.70 -4.79
N LEU A 98 2.77 1.04 -3.50
CA LEU A 98 2.04 0.25 -2.53
C LEU A 98 0.64 0.80 -2.39
N VAL A 99 -0.38 -0.04 -2.49
CA VAL A 99 -1.77 0.32 -2.22
C VAL A 99 -2.24 -0.45 -0.99
N VAL A 100 -2.59 0.28 0.06
CA VAL A 100 -3.13 -0.26 1.30
C VAL A 100 -4.65 -0.20 1.24
N ASP A 101 -5.29 -1.36 1.35
CA ASP A 101 -6.74 -1.48 1.33
C ASP A 101 -7.24 -2.65 2.18
N GLU A 102 -8.52 -2.64 2.50
CA GLU A 102 -9.19 -3.66 3.27
C GLU A 102 -10.16 -4.44 2.40
N THR A 103 -10.08 -5.77 2.46
CA THR A 103 -11.05 -6.63 1.79
C THR A 103 -11.88 -7.39 2.80
N GLY A 104 -13.20 -7.36 2.62
CA GLY A 104 -14.17 -7.97 3.51
C GLY A 104 -14.97 -9.06 2.83
N ASP A 105 -14.95 -10.27 3.38
CA ASP A 105 -15.78 -11.38 2.95
C ASP A 105 -16.97 -11.57 3.90
N ARG A 106 -18.17 -11.51 3.33
CA ARG A 106 -19.41 -11.78 4.06
C ARG A 106 -19.41 -13.21 4.57
N LYS A 107 -19.77 -13.40 5.84
CA LYS A 107 -19.91 -14.73 6.45
C LYS A 107 -21.30 -14.85 7.09
N LYS A 108 -21.87 -16.05 6.97
CA LYS A 108 -23.09 -16.45 7.67
C LYS A 108 -22.75 -17.54 8.67
N GLY A 109 -23.37 -17.51 9.84
CA GLY A 109 -23.10 -18.46 10.94
C GLY A 109 -22.05 -17.96 11.95
N ASN A 110 -21.74 -18.82 12.92
CA ASN A 110 -20.89 -18.51 14.07
C ASN A 110 -19.57 -19.31 14.11
N SER A 111 -19.33 -20.19 13.14
CA SER A 111 -18.18 -21.11 13.15
C SER A 111 -16.91 -20.55 12.50
N THR A 112 -16.98 -19.35 11.90
CA THR A 112 -15.80 -18.71 11.29
C THR A 112 -15.17 -17.74 12.28
N ASP A 113 -13.90 -17.99 12.58
CA ASP A 113 -13.08 -17.14 13.43
C ASP A 113 -13.03 -15.69 12.95
N TYR A 114 -12.85 -14.78 13.90
CA TYR A 114 -12.64 -13.34 13.66
C TYR A 114 -13.76 -12.65 12.86
N THR A 115 -14.95 -13.27 12.76
CA THR A 115 -16.11 -12.64 12.12
C THR A 115 -16.81 -11.69 13.07
N ALA A 116 -17.07 -10.47 12.61
CA ALA A 116 -17.82 -9.47 13.36
C ALA A 116 -18.71 -8.63 12.45
N ARG A 117 -19.66 -7.89 13.03
CA ARG A 117 -20.41 -6.86 12.31
C ARG A 117 -19.49 -5.66 12.08
N GLN A 118 -19.15 -5.40 10.82
CA GLN A 118 -18.26 -4.32 10.41
C GLN A 118 -18.62 -3.86 9.00
N TYR A 119 -18.15 -2.67 8.61
CA TYR A 119 -18.33 -2.21 7.24
C TYR A 119 -17.57 -3.13 6.28
N LEU A 120 -18.29 -3.69 5.31
CA LEU A 120 -17.71 -4.53 4.27
C LEU A 120 -17.68 -3.72 2.97
N GLY A 121 -16.51 -3.20 2.60
CA GLY A 121 -16.35 -2.31 1.44
C GLY A 121 -16.97 -2.88 0.15
N LYS A 122 -16.77 -4.17 -0.10
CA LYS A 122 -17.35 -4.88 -1.25
C LYS A 122 -18.88 -4.85 -1.31
N LEU A 123 -19.57 -4.77 -0.16
CA LEU A 123 -21.03 -4.71 -0.08
C LEU A 123 -21.57 -3.30 0.15
N GLY A 124 -20.69 -2.32 0.40
CA GLY A 124 -21.07 -0.94 0.71
C GLY A 124 -21.89 -0.78 2.00
N LYS A 125 -21.88 -1.77 2.91
CA LYS A 125 -22.72 -1.76 4.12
C LYS A 125 -22.09 -2.48 5.30
N ILE A 126 -22.63 -2.22 6.49
CA ILE A 126 -22.30 -2.97 7.70
C ILE A 126 -23.01 -4.33 7.65
N ASP A 127 -22.22 -5.41 7.68
CA ASP A 127 -22.72 -6.77 7.77
C ASP A 127 -21.72 -7.64 8.55
N ARG A 128 -22.08 -8.88 8.85
CA ARG A 128 -21.16 -9.85 9.47
C ARG A 128 -20.18 -10.38 8.42
N GLY A 129 -18.90 -10.22 8.70
CA GLY A 129 -17.85 -10.70 7.80
C GLY A 129 -16.47 -10.72 8.45
N MET A 130 -15.54 -11.34 7.73
CA MET A 130 -14.12 -11.35 8.05
C MET A 130 -13.44 -10.31 7.15
N VAL A 131 -12.55 -9.50 7.73
CA VAL A 131 -11.84 -8.45 7.00
C VAL A 131 -10.35 -8.74 7.08
N SER A 132 -9.66 -8.57 5.96
CA SER A 132 -8.21 -8.63 5.88
C SER A 132 -7.66 -7.29 5.40
N VAL A 133 -6.61 -6.82 6.05
CA VAL A 133 -5.79 -5.70 5.58
C VAL A 133 -4.81 -6.27 4.56
N VAL A 134 -4.78 -5.69 3.35
CA VAL A 134 -3.96 -6.17 2.24
C VAL A 134 -3.09 -5.02 1.73
N ILE A 135 -1.82 -5.32 1.48
CA ILE A 135 -0.93 -4.42 0.74
C ILE A 135 -0.72 -5.01 -0.65
N TYR A 136 -1.19 -4.27 -1.64
CA TYR A 136 -0.96 -4.56 -3.04
C TYR A 136 0.25 -3.80 -3.56
N GLY A 137 1.00 -4.40 -4.47
CA GLY A 137 1.93 -3.70 -5.34
C GLY A 137 1.26 -3.38 -6.66
N VAL A 138 1.53 -2.20 -7.19
CA VAL A 138 1.15 -1.81 -8.54
C VAL A 138 2.42 -1.49 -9.32
N LEU A 139 2.56 -2.11 -10.49
CA LEU A 139 3.66 -1.91 -11.42
C LEU A 139 3.11 -1.99 -12.85
N GLU A 140 3.27 -0.93 -13.64
CA GLU A 140 2.83 -0.88 -15.05
C GLU A 140 1.37 -1.29 -15.26
N GLY A 141 0.48 -0.84 -14.39
CA GLY A 141 -0.95 -1.16 -14.46
C GLY A 141 -1.31 -2.58 -13.99
N ILE A 142 -0.32 -3.39 -13.57
CA ILE A 142 -0.55 -4.70 -12.97
C ILE A 142 -0.60 -4.57 -11.46
N THR A 143 -1.70 -5.04 -10.86
CA THR A 143 -1.88 -5.09 -9.40
C THR A 143 -1.67 -6.51 -8.89
N PHE A 144 -0.86 -6.67 -7.84
CA PHE A 144 -0.60 -7.98 -7.23
C PHE A 144 -0.53 -7.88 -5.70
N PRO A 145 -1.06 -8.88 -4.96
CA PRO A 145 -1.00 -8.87 -3.49
C PRO A 145 0.41 -9.22 -2.99
N ILE A 146 0.97 -8.40 -2.11
CA ILE A 146 2.29 -8.62 -1.51
C ILE A 146 2.14 -9.28 -0.15
N LEU A 147 1.52 -8.61 0.82
CA LEU A 147 1.25 -9.14 2.16
C LEU A 147 -0.21 -8.88 2.52
N PHE A 148 -0.75 -9.72 3.41
CA PHE A 148 -2.06 -9.51 3.99
C PHE A 148 -2.12 -10.12 5.38
N GLU A 149 -3.03 -9.60 6.19
CA GLU A 149 -3.35 -10.17 7.49
C GLU A 149 -4.83 -10.00 7.83
N ILE A 150 -5.38 -11.02 8.49
CA ILE A 150 -6.76 -10.99 8.97
C ILE A 150 -6.84 -10.03 10.16
N TYR A 151 -7.73 -9.04 10.07
CA TYR A 151 -8.05 -8.19 11.20
C TYR A 151 -8.83 -9.00 12.24
N LYS A 152 -8.39 -8.93 13.49
CA LYS A 152 -8.97 -9.67 14.63
C LYS A 152 -9.74 -8.71 15.55
N PRO A 153 -11.08 -8.63 15.44
CA PRO A 153 -11.87 -7.70 16.25
C PRO A 153 -11.79 -8.05 17.75
N LYS A 154 -11.78 -7.04 18.63
CA LYS A 154 -11.72 -7.23 20.10
C LYS A 154 -12.73 -8.24 20.63
N LYS A 155 -13.95 -8.26 20.09
CA LYS A 155 -15.05 -9.13 20.55
C LYS A 155 -14.88 -10.61 20.17
N THR A 156 -14.02 -10.90 19.20
CA THR A 156 -13.77 -12.26 18.68
C THR A 156 -12.29 -12.62 18.74
N LEU A 157 -11.55 -11.90 19.58
CA LEU A 157 -10.13 -12.12 19.83
C LEU A 157 -9.96 -13.39 20.67
N LYS A 158 -9.02 -14.25 20.30
CA LYS A 158 -8.66 -15.43 21.09
C LYS A 158 -7.70 -15.03 22.22
N ALA A 159 -7.54 -15.88 23.23
CA ALA A 159 -6.77 -15.55 24.44
C ALA A 159 -5.26 -15.33 24.13
N GLU A 160 -4.75 -16.05 23.14
CA GLU A 160 -3.38 -15.97 22.64
C GLU A 160 -3.12 -14.79 21.68
N ASP A 161 -4.18 -14.11 21.23
CA ASP A 161 -4.07 -13.05 20.22
C ASP A 161 -3.88 -11.68 20.87
N ARG A 162 -2.93 -10.90 20.34
CA ARG A 162 -2.82 -9.47 20.65
C ARG A 162 -3.74 -8.68 19.72
N TYR A 163 -4.59 -7.82 20.29
CA TYR A 163 -5.38 -6.89 19.49
C TYR A 163 -4.49 -5.89 18.76
N GLN A 164 -4.78 -5.68 17.48
CA GLN A 164 -4.20 -4.62 16.68
C GLN A 164 -5.28 -3.95 15.86
N THR A 165 -5.23 -2.63 15.72
CA THR A 165 -6.10 -1.91 14.79
C THR A 165 -5.69 -2.22 13.35
N LYS A 166 -6.58 -1.93 12.40
CA LYS A 166 -6.29 -2.14 10.98
C LYS A 166 -5.13 -1.25 10.49
N THR A 167 -5.02 -0.04 11.05
CA THR A 167 -3.93 0.91 10.73
C THR A 167 -2.60 0.47 11.33
N GLU A 168 -2.59 -0.12 12.52
CA GLU A 168 -1.41 -0.77 13.11
C GLU A 168 -0.94 -1.99 12.30
N ILE A 169 -1.89 -2.81 11.81
CA ILE A 169 -1.58 -3.94 10.92
C ILE A 169 -0.95 -3.42 9.63
N ALA A 170 -1.56 -2.42 8.99
CA ALA A 170 -1.01 -1.83 7.76
C ALA A 170 0.40 -1.25 7.97
N ALA A 171 0.62 -0.48 9.03
CA ALA A 171 1.93 0.08 9.37
C ALA A 171 2.99 -1.02 9.53
N ARG A 172 2.66 -2.09 10.26
CA ARG A 172 3.56 -3.26 10.39
C ARG A 172 3.83 -3.91 9.03
N LEU A 173 2.80 -4.15 8.22
CA LEU A 173 2.97 -4.81 6.93
C LEU A 173 3.81 -3.96 5.96
N VAL A 174 3.67 -2.63 5.97
CA VAL A 174 4.54 -1.73 5.18
C VAL A 174 5.98 -1.85 5.65
N ARG A 175 6.22 -1.80 6.97
CA ARG A 175 7.56 -2.00 7.55
C ARG A 175 8.17 -3.34 7.14
N GLU A 176 7.38 -4.42 7.17
CA GLU A 176 7.83 -5.75 6.72
C GLU A 176 8.20 -5.75 5.23
N ILE A 177 7.43 -5.09 4.36
CA ILE A 177 7.74 -5.00 2.92
C ILE A 177 9.04 -4.22 2.69
N VAL A 178 9.25 -3.12 3.40
CA VAL A 178 10.52 -2.37 3.32
C VAL A 178 11.68 -3.23 3.84
N ALA A 179 11.52 -3.92 4.96
CA ALA A 179 12.52 -4.82 5.51
C ALA A 179 12.84 -6.02 4.61
N LEU A 180 11.84 -6.49 3.85
CA LEU A 180 12.03 -7.49 2.80
C LEU A 180 12.82 -6.94 1.60
N GLY A 181 13.09 -5.64 1.52
CA GLY A 181 13.90 -4.99 0.49
C GLY A 181 13.15 -4.82 -0.83
N PHE A 182 11.89 -4.42 -0.79
CA PHE A 182 11.17 -3.92 -1.95
C PHE A 182 11.50 -2.44 -2.17
N GLU A 183 11.70 -2.03 -3.41
CA GLU A 183 11.84 -0.62 -3.75
C GLU A 183 10.46 0.03 -3.87
N VAL A 184 10.11 0.85 -2.89
CA VAL A 184 8.81 1.52 -2.83
C VAL A 184 8.95 2.94 -3.37
N GLU A 185 8.16 3.27 -4.39
CA GLU A 185 8.09 4.63 -4.92
C GLU A 185 7.20 5.52 -4.07
N MET A 186 6.02 5.01 -3.76
CA MET A 186 4.98 5.74 -3.05
C MET A 186 3.97 4.78 -2.41
N VAL A 187 3.40 5.19 -1.28
CA VAL A 187 2.29 4.50 -0.61
C VAL A 187 0.98 5.25 -0.85
N LEU A 188 -0.05 4.52 -1.26
CA LEU A 188 -1.41 5.00 -1.50
C LEU A 188 -2.36 4.35 -0.49
N ALA A 189 -3.19 5.15 0.17
CA ALA A 189 -4.19 4.62 1.10
C ALA A 189 -5.43 5.53 1.19
N ASP A 190 -6.55 4.94 1.63
CA ASP A 190 -7.80 5.68 1.81
C ASP A 190 -7.84 6.50 3.10
N SER A 191 -8.99 7.13 3.36
CA SER A 191 -9.18 8.00 4.52
C SER A 191 -9.11 7.29 5.86
N LEU A 192 -9.30 5.97 5.95
CA LEU A 192 -9.13 5.27 7.22
C LEU A 192 -7.68 5.35 7.68
N TYR A 193 -6.74 5.22 6.74
CA TYR A 193 -5.32 5.27 7.02
C TYR A 193 -4.80 6.71 7.09
N GLY A 194 -5.35 7.63 6.29
CA GLY A 194 -4.98 9.04 6.34
C GLY A 194 -5.37 9.75 7.62
N GLU A 195 -6.46 9.34 8.29
CA GLU A 195 -6.86 9.86 9.61
C GLU A 195 -6.01 9.27 10.77
N SER A 196 -5.09 8.36 10.47
CA SER A 196 -4.35 7.59 11.46
C SER A 196 -2.93 8.14 11.66
N GLU A 197 -2.86 9.41 12.08
CA GLU A 197 -1.61 10.18 12.18
C GLU A 197 -0.54 9.46 13.02
N THR A 198 -0.88 9.05 14.24
CA THR A 198 0.06 8.50 15.23
C THR A 198 0.43 7.04 15.04
N THR A 199 -0.11 6.37 14.01
CA THR A 199 0.19 4.95 13.79
C THR A 199 0.62 4.64 12.37
N PHE A 200 -0.13 5.10 11.37
CA PHE A 200 0.18 4.80 9.97
C PHE A 200 1.05 5.88 9.35
N ILE A 201 0.65 7.15 9.45
CA ILE A 201 1.39 8.26 8.84
C ILE A 201 2.76 8.43 9.48
N GLU A 202 2.85 8.46 10.81
CA GLU A 202 4.12 8.53 11.52
C GLU A 202 5.07 7.39 11.13
N GLU A 203 4.54 6.19 10.84
CA GLU A 203 5.38 5.07 10.40
C GLU A 203 5.89 5.25 8.97
N LEU A 204 5.07 5.77 8.06
CA LEU A 204 5.51 6.12 6.70
C LEU A 204 6.60 7.20 6.72
N GLU A 205 6.46 8.19 7.60
CA GLU A 205 7.46 9.24 7.81
C GLU A 205 8.78 8.69 8.38
N LYS A 206 8.70 7.81 9.40
CA LYS A 206 9.88 7.12 9.96
C LYS A 206 10.62 6.30 8.91
N LEU A 207 9.89 5.64 8.02
CA LEU A 207 10.43 4.88 6.90
C LEU A 207 10.88 5.77 5.73
N LYS A 208 10.67 7.09 5.80
CA LYS A 208 10.97 8.08 4.76
C LYS A 208 10.35 7.74 3.40
N LEU A 209 9.12 7.19 3.44
CA LEU A 209 8.37 6.84 2.24
C LEU A 209 7.58 8.05 1.75
N ASN A 210 7.51 8.23 0.42
CA ASN A 210 6.53 9.14 -0.17
C ASN A 210 5.14 8.52 -0.04
N PHE A 211 4.12 9.33 0.22
CA PHE A 211 2.75 8.82 0.31
C PHE A 211 1.72 9.84 -0.16
N ILE A 212 0.60 9.30 -0.66
CA ILE A 212 -0.64 10.04 -0.91
C ILE A 212 -1.74 9.28 -0.20
N VAL A 213 -2.32 9.92 0.80
CA VAL A 213 -3.43 9.36 1.58
C VAL A 213 -4.63 10.27 1.44
N ALA A 214 -5.82 9.69 1.36
CA ALA A 214 -7.04 10.47 1.46
C ALA A 214 -7.25 10.93 2.91
N ILE A 215 -7.90 12.08 3.09
CA ILE A 215 -8.37 12.57 4.39
C ILE A 215 -9.88 12.80 4.28
N ARG A 216 -10.60 12.73 5.41
CA ARG A 216 -12.04 13.00 5.40
C ARG A 216 -12.30 14.49 5.23
N SER A 217 -13.46 14.83 4.67
CA SER A 217 -13.86 16.21 4.45
C SER A 217 -14.01 17.04 5.74
N ASN A 218 -14.16 16.37 6.89
CA ASN A 218 -14.27 16.99 8.20
C ASN A 218 -12.95 16.97 9.00
N HIS A 219 -11.84 16.55 8.39
CA HIS A 219 -10.52 16.61 9.01
C HIS A 219 -10.11 18.08 9.21
N GLY A 220 -9.71 18.42 10.43
CA GLY A 220 -9.32 19.78 10.81
C GLY A 220 -7.81 19.90 10.96
N VAL A 221 -7.20 20.86 10.27
CA VAL A 221 -5.76 21.13 10.37
C VAL A 221 -5.52 22.41 11.18
N TRP A 222 -4.60 22.35 12.13
CA TRP A 222 -4.16 23.54 12.87
C TRP A 222 -3.35 24.45 11.96
N MET A 223 -3.87 25.65 11.74
CA MET A 223 -3.22 26.67 10.91
C MET A 223 -2.55 27.73 11.79
N PRO A 224 -1.32 28.18 11.44
CA PRO A 224 -0.71 29.31 12.14
C PRO A 224 -1.62 30.54 12.13
N ARG A 225 -1.60 31.30 13.22
CA ARG A 225 -2.43 32.51 13.37
C ARG A 225 -2.22 33.46 12.19
N GLY A 226 -3.32 33.90 11.57
CA GLY A 226 -3.30 34.79 10.40
C GLY A 226 -3.19 34.09 9.04
N SER A 227 -2.99 32.77 9.00
CA SER A 227 -3.02 32.00 7.76
C SER A 227 -4.43 31.99 7.17
N LYS A 228 -4.53 32.06 5.84
CA LYS A 228 -5.80 31.95 5.12
C LYS A 228 -5.80 30.69 4.27
N VAL A 229 -6.94 30.02 4.22
CA VAL A 229 -7.18 28.90 3.32
C VAL A 229 -7.71 29.45 2.00
N ARG A 230 -7.05 29.14 0.89
CA ARG A 230 -7.54 29.45 -0.44
C ARG A 230 -7.86 28.13 -1.14
N ALA A 231 -9.10 27.97 -1.57
CA ALA A 231 -9.47 26.90 -2.48
C ALA A 231 -9.41 27.41 -3.92
N ASN A 232 -8.70 26.69 -4.79
CA ASN A 232 -8.77 26.96 -6.22
C ASN A 232 -10.15 26.57 -6.77
N LYS A 233 -10.46 27.05 -7.98
CA LYS A 233 -11.70 26.68 -8.67
C LYS A 233 -11.71 25.18 -8.91
N TRP A 234 -12.89 24.58 -8.80
CA TRP A 234 -13.11 23.19 -9.21
C TRP A 234 -12.76 23.03 -10.69
N ARG A 235 -11.94 22.03 -10.99
CA ARG A 235 -11.63 21.58 -12.34
C ARG A 235 -12.33 20.26 -12.58
N LYS A 236 -13.01 20.16 -13.72
CA LYS A 236 -13.62 18.92 -14.19
C LYS A 236 -12.54 17.98 -14.70
N PHE A 237 -12.72 16.68 -14.45
CA PHE A 237 -11.93 15.62 -15.08
C PHE A 237 -12.78 14.36 -15.24
N ASP A 238 -12.46 13.58 -16.27
CA ASP A 238 -13.15 12.34 -16.56
C ASP A 238 -12.44 11.17 -15.86
N ARG A 239 -13.19 10.47 -14.99
CA ARG A 239 -12.72 9.25 -14.34
C ARG A 239 -13.16 8.04 -15.16
N ILE A 240 -12.20 7.31 -15.71
CA ILE A 240 -12.45 6.04 -16.40
C ILE A 240 -12.45 4.91 -15.36
N MET A 241 -13.58 4.24 -15.17
CA MET A 241 -13.65 3.05 -14.32
C MET A 241 -13.14 1.81 -15.07
N SER A 242 -12.79 0.77 -14.33
CA SER A 242 -12.29 -0.51 -14.88
C SER A 242 -13.23 -1.18 -15.89
N GLY A 243 -14.53 -0.84 -15.88
CA GLY A 243 -15.52 -1.29 -16.86
C GLY A 243 -15.71 -0.38 -18.08
N GLY A 244 -14.83 0.61 -18.30
CA GLY A 244 -14.93 1.58 -19.40
C GLY A 244 -15.97 2.69 -19.19
N LYS A 245 -16.76 2.63 -18.11
CA LYS A 245 -17.68 3.71 -17.72
C LYS A 245 -16.87 4.96 -17.37
N VAL A 246 -17.21 6.08 -18.01
CA VAL A 246 -16.66 7.39 -17.70
C VAL A 246 -17.59 8.10 -16.72
N GLU A 247 -17.04 8.62 -15.63
CA GLU A 247 -17.75 9.48 -14.67
C GLU A 247 -17.10 10.85 -14.62
N GLU A 248 -17.87 11.92 -14.87
CA GLU A 248 -17.41 13.29 -14.66
C GLU A 248 -17.20 13.53 -13.16
N ARG A 249 -15.98 13.89 -12.77
CA ARG A 249 -15.62 14.25 -11.40
C ARG A 249 -14.93 15.61 -11.35
N TYR A 250 -14.77 16.12 -10.13
CA TYR A 250 -14.24 17.45 -9.88
C TYR A 250 -13.08 17.36 -8.90
N ILE A 251 -11.99 18.04 -9.20
CA ILE A 251 -10.83 18.19 -8.33
C ILE A 251 -10.59 19.67 -8.04
N ARG A 252 -10.14 20.00 -6.84
CA ARG A 252 -9.62 21.33 -6.53
C ARG A 252 -8.43 21.19 -5.60
N GLU A 253 -7.50 22.11 -5.74
CA GLU A 253 -6.38 22.26 -4.82
C GLU A 253 -6.78 23.20 -3.67
N ILE A 254 -6.39 22.85 -2.45
CA ILE A 254 -6.52 23.70 -1.27
C ILE A 254 -5.11 24.15 -0.89
N VAL A 255 -4.87 25.46 -1.00
CA VAL A 255 -3.58 26.09 -0.69
C VAL A 255 -3.64 26.73 0.68
N PHE A 256 -2.64 26.43 1.50
CA PHE A 256 -2.48 26.94 2.86
C PHE A 256 -1.27 27.86 2.94
N GLY A 257 -1.42 29.06 3.51
CA GLY A 257 -0.28 29.95 3.74
C GLY A 257 -0.63 31.40 4.06
N TRP A 258 0.42 32.21 4.19
CA TRP A 258 0.31 33.67 4.16
C TRP A 258 0.15 34.11 2.70
N LYS A 259 -0.29 35.36 2.44
CA LYS A 259 -0.37 35.87 1.06
C LYS A 259 0.97 35.61 0.33
N ASN A 260 0.96 35.15 -0.93
CA ASN A 260 2.16 34.76 -1.68
C ASN A 260 3.34 35.75 -1.55
N TRP A 261 3.07 37.05 -1.49
CA TRP A 261 4.11 38.08 -1.30
C TRP A 261 4.88 37.94 0.02
N LEU A 262 4.20 37.61 1.14
CA LEU A 262 4.84 37.44 2.44
C LEU A 262 5.63 36.14 2.54
N ASN A 263 5.16 35.06 1.91
CA ASN A 263 5.90 33.80 1.88
C ASN A 263 7.17 33.93 1.04
N ASN A 264 7.11 34.61 -0.11
CA ASN A 264 8.28 34.91 -0.92
C ASN A 264 9.25 35.84 -0.18
N ILE A 265 8.75 36.87 0.50
CA ILE A 265 9.57 37.75 1.34
C ILE A 265 10.21 36.96 2.49
N ARG A 266 9.49 36.03 3.13
CA ARG A 266 10.04 35.17 4.20
C ARG A 266 11.18 34.31 3.68
N LEU A 267 11.03 33.68 2.50
CA LEU A 267 12.08 32.87 1.88
C LEU A 267 13.34 33.69 1.59
N LEU A 268 13.21 35.00 1.37
CA LEU A 268 14.33 35.92 1.20
C LEU A 268 14.91 36.44 2.52
N LEU A 269 14.04 36.82 3.47
CA LEU A 269 14.46 37.44 4.74
C LEU A 269 14.99 36.44 5.76
N GLN A 270 14.44 35.23 5.82
CA GLN A 270 14.80 34.23 6.82
C GLN A 270 16.29 33.83 6.74
N PRO A 271 16.86 33.53 5.55
CA PRO A 271 18.30 33.30 5.42
C PRO A 271 19.15 34.51 5.84
N LEU A 272 18.69 35.72 5.55
CA LEU A 272 19.38 36.98 5.85
C LEU A 272 19.41 37.29 7.36
N VAL A 273 18.30 37.04 8.05
CA VAL A 273 18.20 37.17 9.52
C VAL A 273 19.06 36.10 10.20
N SER A 274 18.98 34.85 9.75
CA SER A 274 19.84 33.77 10.26
C SER A 274 21.32 34.03 10.01
N PHE A 275 21.68 34.62 8.87
CA PHE A 275 23.04 35.07 8.57
C PHE A 275 23.51 36.14 9.56
N ASN A 276 22.75 37.22 9.74
CA ASN A 276 23.13 38.29 10.67
C ASN A 276 23.26 37.79 12.13
N ALA A 277 22.45 36.82 12.54
CA ALA A 277 22.59 36.18 13.84
C ALA A 277 23.88 35.35 13.98
N LEU A 278 24.37 34.75 12.89
CA LEU A 278 25.59 33.93 12.87
C LEU A 278 26.88 34.75 12.65
N VAL A 279 26.81 35.92 11.99
CA VAL A 279 27.99 36.76 11.67
C VAL A 279 28.78 37.15 12.93
N GLY A 280 28.09 37.44 14.04
CA GLY A 280 28.76 37.74 15.31
C GLY A 280 29.57 36.55 15.85
N TRP A 281 29.02 35.35 15.73
CA TRP A 281 29.67 34.11 16.18
C TRP A 281 30.82 33.68 15.26
N LEU A 282 30.73 33.95 13.95
CA LEU A 282 31.79 33.66 12.99
C LEU A 282 33.06 34.50 13.21
N LYS A 283 32.97 35.63 13.93
CA LYS A 283 34.14 36.41 14.38
C LYS A 283 34.86 35.73 15.55
N ILE A 284 34.14 34.97 16.37
CA ILE A 284 34.66 34.27 17.54
C ILE A 284 35.18 32.88 17.13
N PHE A 285 34.44 32.19 16.24
CA PHE A 285 34.77 30.87 15.71
C PHE A 285 34.85 30.91 14.19
N PRO A 286 36.03 31.20 13.61
CA PRO A 286 36.18 31.31 12.17
C PRO A 286 36.06 29.93 11.51
N ILE A 287 34.96 29.72 10.78
CA ILE A 287 34.73 28.54 9.93
C ILE A 287 34.69 29.03 8.47
N PRO A 288 35.84 28.99 7.75
CA PRO A 288 35.97 29.59 6.43
C PRO A 288 35.01 29.02 5.38
N GLN A 289 34.75 27.71 5.42
CA GLN A 289 33.82 27.08 4.48
C GLN A 289 32.38 27.58 4.66
N LEU A 290 31.95 27.81 5.91
CA LEU A 290 30.61 28.30 6.21
C LEU A 290 30.43 29.75 5.71
N SER A 291 31.42 30.61 5.95
CA SER A 291 31.44 31.98 5.44
C SER A 291 31.36 32.02 3.91
N GLN A 292 32.18 31.20 3.23
CA GLN A 292 32.23 31.15 1.77
C GLN A 292 30.94 30.60 1.13
N GLN A 293 30.35 29.55 1.72
CA GLN A 293 29.08 28.98 1.26
C GLN A 293 27.93 29.98 1.45
N LEU A 294 27.92 30.72 2.56
CA LEU A 294 26.90 31.74 2.84
C LEU A 294 27.02 32.93 1.88
N SER A 295 28.22 33.42 1.58
CA SER A 295 28.41 34.46 0.57
C SER A 295 27.94 34.02 -0.82
N ARG A 296 28.15 32.75 -1.20
CA ARG A 296 27.62 32.19 -2.45
C ARG A 296 26.10 32.14 -2.46
N LEU A 297 25.47 31.73 -1.36
CA LEU A 297 24.01 31.73 -1.23
C LEU A 297 23.44 33.14 -1.39
N VAL A 298 24.02 34.14 -0.73
CA VAL A 298 23.61 35.55 -0.87
C VAL A 298 23.78 36.04 -2.30
N ALA A 299 24.88 35.70 -2.97
CA ALA A 299 25.08 36.05 -4.37
C ALA A 299 24.00 35.43 -5.27
N ILE A 300 23.68 34.14 -5.10
CA ILE A 300 22.59 33.46 -5.83
C ILE A 300 21.24 34.11 -5.54
N MET A 301 20.96 34.46 -4.29
CA MET A 301 19.73 35.15 -3.89
C MET A 301 19.59 36.52 -4.55
N ASN A 302 20.69 37.26 -4.73
CA ASN A 302 20.71 38.55 -5.41
C ASN A 302 20.47 38.46 -6.94
N PHE A 303 20.59 37.27 -7.54
CA PHE A 303 20.22 37.02 -8.94
C PHE A 303 18.74 36.72 -9.14
N PHE A 304 17.96 36.50 -8.07
CA PHE A 304 16.51 36.37 -8.20
C PHE A 304 15.87 37.74 -8.49
N VAL A 305 15.70 38.05 -9.77
CA VAL A 305 14.77 39.09 -10.22
C VAL A 305 13.37 38.62 -9.82
N GLY A 306 12.67 39.42 -9.02
CA GLY A 306 11.34 39.05 -8.50
C GLY A 306 10.41 38.58 -9.62
N ALA A 307 9.70 37.47 -9.39
CA ALA A 307 8.66 36.99 -10.30
C ALA A 307 7.46 37.93 -10.25
N VAL A 308 7.53 39.02 -11.01
CA VAL A 308 6.37 39.81 -11.42
C VAL A 308 6.40 39.88 -12.95
N SER A 309 5.28 39.48 -13.55
CA SER A 309 4.97 39.24 -14.98
C SER A 309 5.61 37.95 -15.56
N ASP A 310 4.92 37.09 -16.31
CA ASP A 310 3.79 37.34 -17.20
C ASP A 310 2.86 36.11 -17.36
N VAL A 311 1.72 36.35 -17.98
CA VAL A 311 0.62 35.41 -18.24
C VAL A 311 1.07 34.18 -19.03
N GLY A 312 0.71 32.99 -18.52
CA GLY A 312 0.41 31.83 -19.36
C GLY A 312 1.56 30.86 -19.61
N GLU A 313 1.76 29.91 -18.71
CA GLU A 313 2.29 28.59 -19.07
C GLU A 313 1.78 27.55 -18.07
N THR A 314 1.01 26.59 -18.58
CA THR A 314 0.39 25.51 -17.82
C THR A 314 1.38 24.36 -17.67
N PHE A 315 1.84 24.10 -16.44
CA PHE A 315 2.50 22.83 -16.12
C PHE A 315 1.45 21.78 -15.77
N ASP A 316 1.39 20.73 -16.57
CA ASP A 316 0.56 19.55 -16.34
C ASP A 316 1.18 18.68 -15.25
N PHE A 317 0.57 18.68 -14.07
CA PHE A 317 0.80 17.67 -13.05
C PHE A 317 -0.49 16.87 -12.85
N HIS A 318 -0.48 15.62 -13.31
CA HIS A 318 -1.54 14.64 -13.08
C HIS A 318 -1.34 13.98 -11.72
N PHE A 319 -2.22 14.28 -10.75
CA PHE A 319 -2.40 13.44 -9.57
C PHE A 319 -3.90 13.20 -9.34
N SER A 320 -4.22 11.91 -9.17
CA SER A 320 -5.56 11.34 -9.03
C SER A 320 -5.83 11.01 -7.55
N SER A 321 -6.99 11.41 -7.01
CA SER A 321 -7.54 10.84 -5.78
C SER A 321 -9.04 10.57 -5.92
N ALA A 322 -9.48 9.43 -5.40
CA ALA A 322 -10.87 8.97 -5.34
C ALA A 322 -11.64 9.58 -4.17
#